data_AF-A0A3M1EPA0-F1
#
_entry.id   AF-A0A3M1EPA0-F1
#
_cell.length_a   1.000
_cell.length_b   1.000
_cell.length_c   1.000
_cell.angle_alpha   90.00
_cell.angle_beta   90.00
_cell.angle_gamma   90.00
#
_symmetry.space_group_name_H-M   'P 1'
#
loop_
_entity.id
_entity.type
_entity.pdbx_description
1 polymer ?
#
loop_
_entity_poly.entity_id
_entity_poly.type
_entity_poly.pdbx_seq_one_letter_code
_entity_poly.pdbx_strand_id
1 'polypeptide(L)' 'VFPEGVPVVAVEAAVPFGWERYADRVIGVNRFGASAPYKTIFENFGITAEAVAAAARELLA' A
#
# COMPACT_ATOMS: atom_id res chain seq x y z
N VAL A 1 6.57 16.08 6.92
CA VAL A 1 5.53 15.39 7.73
C VAL A 1 6.16 14.28 8.53
N PHE A 2 6.95 13.42 7.88
CA PHE A 2 7.72 12.37 8.55
C PHE A 2 9.17 12.80 8.84
N PRO A 3 9.84 12.19 9.84
CA PRO A 3 11.26 12.42 10.10
C PRO A 3 12.13 12.05 8.90
N GLU A 4 13.25 12.76 8.75
CA GLU A 4 14.22 12.47 7.69
C GLU A 4 14.87 11.09 7.89
N GLY A 5 15.11 10.37 6.80
CA GLY A 5 15.79 9.07 6.80
C GLY A 5 14.96 7.89 7.30
N VAL A 6 13.67 8.07 7.60
CA VAL A 6 12.74 6.98 7.96
C VAL A 6 11.89 6.64 6.73
N PRO A 7 12.02 5.44 6.13
CA PRO A 7 11.20 5.05 5.00
C PRO A 7 9.71 4.99 5.34
N VAL A 8 8.87 5.39 4.40
CA VAL A 8 7.42 5.53 4.59
C VAL A 8 6.66 4.67 3.57
N VAL A 9 5.75 3.85 4.09
CA VAL A 9 4.78 3.09 3.28
C VAL A 9 3.39 3.68 3.48
N ALA A 10 2.76 4.13 2.40
CA ALA A 10 1.35 4.52 2.38
C ALA A 10 0.47 3.31 2.02
N VAL A 11 -0.67 3.18 2.70
CA VAL A 11 -1.63 2.08 2.48
C VAL A 11 -3.03 2.67 2.40
N GLU A 12 -3.64 2.60 1.23
CA GLU A 12 -4.99 3.12 0.99
C GLU A 12 -5.71 2.27 -0.05
N ALA A 13 -6.95 1.86 0.23
CA ALA A 13 -7.77 1.06 -0.69
C ALA A 13 -8.39 1.91 -1.83
N ALA A 14 -7.58 2.77 -2.45
CA ALA A 14 -7.94 3.71 -3.51
C ALA A 14 -6.74 3.94 -4.46
N VAL A 15 -6.89 4.90 -5.38
CA VAL A 15 -5.82 5.24 -6.32
C VAL A 15 -4.58 5.76 -5.57
N PRO A 16 -3.36 5.31 -5.88
CA PRO A 16 -2.13 5.80 -5.26
C PRO A 16 -1.79 7.27 -5.52
N PHE A 17 -2.52 7.93 -6.43
CA PHE A 17 -2.18 9.25 -6.94
C PHE A 17 -2.10 10.30 -5.81
N GLY A 18 -0.95 10.97 -5.70
CA GLY A 18 -0.65 11.99 -4.70
C GLY A 18 0.13 11.46 -3.50
N TRP A 19 0.10 10.15 -3.23
CA TRP A 19 0.85 9.56 -2.12
C TRP A 19 2.37 9.53 -2.36
N GLU A 20 2.82 9.57 -3.61
CA GLU A 20 4.24 9.67 -3.97
C GLU A 20 4.91 10.95 -3.43
N ARG A 21 4.13 11.94 -3.02
CA ARG A 21 4.62 13.17 -2.36
C ARG A 21 4.99 12.96 -0.89
N TYR A 22 4.53 11.87 -0.28
CA TYR A 22 4.62 11.63 1.16
C TYR A 22 5.24 10.28 1.53
N ALA A 23 5.24 9.31 0.61
CA ALA A 23 5.67 7.94 0.87
C ALA A 23 6.58 7.41 -0.23
N ASP A 24 7.53 6.57 0.17
CA ASP A 24 8.50 5.91 -0.73
C ASP A 24 7.87 4.69 -1.44
N ARG A 25 6.86 4.08 -0.81
CA ARG A 25 6.08 2.99 -1.39
C ARG A 25 4.61 3.18 -1.10
N VAL A 26 3.76 2.87 -2.08
CA VAL A 26 2.30 2.95 -1.94
C VAL A 26 1.67 1.59 -2.26
N ILE A 27 0.90 1.07 -1.31
CA ILE A 27 -0.02 -0.06 -1.52
C ILE A 27 -1.41 0.54 -1.74
N GLY A 28 -1.91 0.40 -2.96
CA GLY A 28 -3.22 0.89 -3.35
C GLY A 28 -3.74 0.21 -4.62
N VAL A 29 -4.83 0.74 -5.16
CA VAL A 29 -5.65 0.10 -6.19
C VAL A 29 -5.60 0.90 -7.49
N ASN A 30 -5.03 0.31 -8.55
CA ASN A 30 -4.87 0.95 -9.87
C ASN A 30 -5.89 0.48 -10.92
N ARG A 31 -6.98 -0.16 -10.50
CA ARG A 31 -8.01 -0.73 -11.38
C ARG A 31 -9.36 -0.75 -10.68
N PHE A 32 -10.43 -0.97 -11.43
CA PHE A 32 -11.75 -1.17 -10.83
C PHE A 32 -11.81 -2.41 -9.93
N GLY A 33 -12.76 -2.37 -8.99
CA GLY A 33 -13.06 -3.44 -8.06
C GLY A 33 -13.69 -4.68 -8.70
N ALA A 34 -14.24 -5.54 -7.85
CA ALA A 34 -14.98 -6.73 -8.26
C ALA A 34 -16.10 -7.03 -7.25
N SER A 35 -17.07 -7.85 -7.65
CA SER A 35 -18.14 -8.33 -6.77
C SER A 35 -17.68 -9.60 -6.05
N ALA A 36 -17.24 -9.48 -4.80
CA ALA A 36 -16.86 -10.60 -3.93
C ALA A 36 -16.85 -10.14 -2.45
N PRO A 37 -16.77 -11.07 -1.47
CA PRO A 37 -16.53 -10.71 -0.08
C PRO A 37 -15.25 -9.90 0.12
N TYR A 38 -15.26 -8.94 1.06
CA TYR A 38 -14.17 -7.97 1.19
C TYR A 38 -12.79 -8.62 1.41
N LYS A 39 -12.71 -9.74 2.14
CA LYS A 39 -11.44 -10.44 2.39
C LYS A 39 -10.80 -10.91 1.09
N THR A 40 -11.58 -11.56 0.23
CA THR A 40 -11.15 -11.97 -1.10
C THR A 40 -10.70 -10.77 -1.93
N ILE A 41 -11.44 -9.67 -1.88
CA ILE A 41 -11.06 -8.42 -2.57
C ILE A 41 -9.70 -7.90 -2.08
N PHE A 42 -9.50 -7.81 -0.77
CA PHE A 42 -8.27 -7.28 -0.18
C PHE A 42 -7.06 -8.18 -0.42
N GLU A 43 -7.23 -9.50 -0.32
CA GLU A 43 -6.20 -10.49 -0.68
C GLU A 43 -5.77 -10.34 -2.14
N ASN A 44 -6.72 -10.20 -3.07
CA ASN A 44 -6.42 -10.05 -4.50
C ASN A 44 -5.80 -8.68 -4.86
N PHE A 45 -6.09 -7.64 -4.08
CA PHE A 45 -5.47 -6.33 -4.24
C PHE A 45 -4.16 -6.16 -3.46
N GLY A 46 -3.72 -7.17 -2.69
CA GLY A 46 -2.51 -7.08 -1.87
C GLY A 46 -2.64 -6.10 -0.70
N ILE A 47 -3.86 -5.80 -0.27
CA ILE A 47 -4.13 -4.98 0.92
C ILE A 47 -4.21 -5.91 2.12
N THR A 48 -3.05 -6.46 2.49
CA THR A 48 -2.91 -7.42 3.60
C THR A 48 -1.75 -7.03 4.51
N ALA A 49 -1.76 -7.52 5.76
CA ALA A 49 -0.69 -7.24 6.70
C ALA A 49 0.66 -7.76 6.20
N GLU A 50 0.66 -8.91 5.51
CA GLU A 50 1.84 -9.54 4.93
C GLU A 50 2.44 -8.67 3.83
N ALA A 51 1.62 -8.14 2.93
CA ALA A 51 2.06 -7.25 1.85
C ALA A 51 2.63 -5.93 2.39
N VAL A 52 1.99 -5.36 3.42
CA VAL A 52 2.50 -4.15 4.11
C VAL A 52 3.85 -4.42 4.76
N ALA A 53 3.98 -5.54 5.48
CA ALA A 53 5.22 -5.91 6.14
C ALA A 53 6.34 -6.24 5.13
N ALA A 54 6.01 -6.84 3.98
CA ALA A 54 6.96 -7.07 2.90
C ALA A 54 7.46 -5.74 2.31
N ALA A 55 6.54 -4.84 1.94
CA ALA A 55 6.88 -3.51 1.41
C ALA A 55 7.76 -2.70 2.37
N ALA A 56 7.47 -2.74 3.68
CA ALA A 56 8.30 -2.07 4.67
C ALA A 56 9.71 -2.67 4.75
N ARG A 57 9.84 -4.01 4.69
CA ARG A 57 11.15 -4.67 4.70
C ARG A 57 11.97 -4.41 3.44
N GLU A 58 11.32 -4.34 2.28
CA GLU A 58 11.97 -4.01 1.01
C GLU A 58 12.65 -2.63 1.05
N LEU A 59 12.05 -1.65 1.75
CA LEU A 59 12.63 -0.31 1.91
C LEU A 59 13.77 -0.23 2.94
N LEU A 60 13.95 -1.26 3.77
CA LEU A 60 15.02 -1.33 4.77
C LEU A 60 16.25 -2.11 4.28
N ALA A 61 16.16 -2.75 3.11
CA ALA A 61 17.20 -3.60 2.52
C ALA A 61 18.28 -2.80 1.79
#